data_AF-A0A3D4VZM1-F1
#
_entry.id   AF-A0A3D4VZM1-F1
#
_cell.length_a   1.000
_cell.length_b   1.000
_cell.length_c   1.000
_cell.angle_alpha   90.00
_cell.angle_beta   90.00
_cell.angle_gamma   90.00
#
_symmetry.space_group_name_H-M   'P 1'
#
loop_
_entity.id
_entity.type
_entity.pdbx_description
1 polymer ?
#
loop_
_entity_poly.entity_id
_entity_poly.type
_entity_poly.pdbx_seq_one_letter_code
_entity_poly.pdbx_strand_id
1 'polypeptide(L)'
;MPRNLVLFDLEWNIGYKPYLFNYHGVQQTFRGEIIEIGAVKIDEDANVLDTFSIHLRPRIFRTLQHHIAKVTGLTQADLDRGEPIVQGLRRFMQWCGPDAEFAEWGMDDVPVLKQNLFLCNLDESRPTQWYDLQQI
;
A
#
# COMPACT_ATOMS: atom_id res chain seq x y z
N MET A 1 22.60 -1.62 -13.51
CA MET A 1 21.22 -1.90 -13.95
C MET A 1 20.50 -0.56 -13.93
N PRO A 2 19.66 -0.23 -14.92
CA PRO A 2 18.83 0.98 -14.83
C PRO A 2 17.98 0.88 -13.55
N ARG A 3 17.89 2.00 -12.81
CA ARG A 3 17.07 2.08 -11.61
C ARG A 3 15.60 2.02 -12.02
N ASN A 4 14.86 1.06 -11.46
CA ASN A 4 13.41 1.02 -11.61
C ASN A 4 12.80 1.69 -10.39
N LEU A 5 12.39 2.94 -10.54
CA LEU A 5 11.71 3.68 -9.48
C LEU A 5 10.21 3.41 -9.55
N VAL A 6 9.63 2.93 -8.46
CA VAL A 6 8.19 2.72 -8.30
C VAL A 6 7.60 3.92 -7.57
N LEU A 7 6.94 4.82 -8.30
CA LEU A 7 6.12 5.86 -7.69
C LEU A 7 4.78 5.24 -7.36
N PHE A 8 4.33 5.37 -6.13
CA PHE A 8 3.10 4.74 -5.68
C PHE A 8 2.33 5.61 -4.70
N ASP A 9 1.05 5.33 -4.61
CA ASP A 9 0.07 5.99 -3.78
C ASP A 9 -0.89 4.91 -3.24
N LEU A 10 -1.21 4.98 -1.95
CA LEU A 10 -2.08 4.02 -1.29
C LEU A 10 -3.31 4.72 -0.74
N GLU A 11 -4.45 4.05 -0.89
CA GLU A 11 -5.64 4.37 -0.11
C GLU A 11 -5.90 3.24 0.89
N TRP A 12 -6.28 3.59 2.13
CA TRP A 12 -6.55 2.60 3.18
C TRP A 12 -7.82 2.89 3.97
N ASN A 13 -8.49 1.82 4.38
CA ASN A 13 -9.62 1.91 5.30
C ASN A 13 -9.13 1.78 6.75
N ILE A 14 -9.91 2.35 7.68
CA ILE A 14 -9.64 2.26 9.12
C ILE A 14 -10.84 1.72 9.90
N GLY A 15 -10.61 1.24 11.11
CA GLY A 15 -11.66 0.81 12.02
C GLY A 15 -12.21 1.95 12.88
N TYR A 16 -13.45 1.81 13.36
CA TYR A 16 -14.00 2.69 14.41
C TYR A 16 -13.22 2.61 15.73
N LYS A 17 -12.61 1.45 16.00
CA LYS A 17 -11.73 1.24 17.14
C LYS A 17 -10.31 0.97 16.61
N PRO A 18 -9.26 1.43 17.33
CA PRO A 18 -7.89 1.06 17.02
C PRO A 18 -7.72 -0.46 16.97
N TYR A 19 -6.97 -0.95 16.00
CA TYR A 19 -6.54 -2.34 15.95
C TYR A 19 -5.11 -2.42 16.48
N LEU A 20 -4.94 -3.05 17.64
CA LEU A 20 -3.62 -3.26 18.25
C LEU A 20 -3.05 -4.60 17.80
N PHE A 21 -1.78 -4.63 17.47
CA PHE A 21 -1.07 -5.85 17.08
C PHE A 21 0.36 -5.84 17.56
N ASN A 22 0.95 -7.02 17.70
CA ASN A 22 2.37 -7.16 18.03
C ASN A 22 3.18 -7.08 16.74
N TYR A 23 4.03 -6.05 16.64
CA TYR A 23 4.97 -5.84 15.54
C TYR A 23 6.39 -5.99 16.09
N HIS A 24 7.02 -7.13 15.78
CA HIS A 24 8.37 -7.49 16.26
C HIS A 24 8.57 -7.35 17.79
N GLY A 25 7.61 -7.83 18.58
CA GLY A 25 7.69 -7.79 20.05
C GLY A 25 7.14 -6.50 20.68
N VAL A 26 6.77 -5.50 19.88
CA VAL A 26 6.23 -4.22 20.34
C VAL A 26 4.76 -4.11 19.97
N GLN A 27 3.90 -3.75 20.92
CA GLN A 27 2.49 -3.46 20.60
C GLN A 27 2.39 -2.14 19.84
N GLN A 28 1.78 -2.17 18.66
CA GLN A 28 1.51 -0.99 17.83
C GLN A 28 0.04 -0.88 17.47
N THR A 29 -0.38 0.33 17.11
CA THR A 29 -1.66 0.56 16.46
C THR A 29 -1.49 0.42 14.95
N PHE A 30 -2.37 -0.35 14.32
CA PHE A 30 -2.41 -0.49 12.86
C PHE A 30 -2.93 0.80 12.22
N ARG A 31 -2.15 1.33 11.28
CA ARG A 31 -2.42 2.62 10.61
C ARG A 31 -3.65 2.56 9.70
N GLY A 32 -3.84 1.43 9.03
CA GLY A 32 -4.97 1.23 8.11
C GLY A 32 -4.74 0.01 7.23
N GLU A 33 -5.83 -0.59 6.77
CA GLU A 33 -5.78 -1.71 5.84
C GLU A 33 -5.91 -1.19 4.41
N ILE A 34 -4.93 -1.50 3.55
CA ILE A 34 -4.88 -0.96 2.19
C ILE A 34 -6.10 -1.48 1.39
N ILE A 35 -6.77 -0.56 0.70
CA ILE A 35 -7.95 -0.81 -0.14
C ILE A 35 -7.75 -0.41 -1.60
N GLU A 36 -6.73 0.38 -1.90
CA GLU A 36 -6.30 0.68 -3.27
C GLU A 36 -4.78 0.83 -3.33
N ILE A 37 -4.19 0.41 -4.45
CA ILE A 37 -2.80 0.70 -4.79
C ILE A 37 -2.79 1.26 -6.21
N GLY A 38 -2.29 2.48 -6.37
CA GLY A 38 -1.89 3.04 -7.66
C GLY A 38 -0.37 3.14 -7.74
N ALA A 39 0.24 2.69 -8.83
CA ALA A 39 1.68 2.80 -9.00
C ALA A 39 2.12 2.90 -10.46
N VAL A 40 3.26 3.56 -10.68
CA VAL A 40 3.94 3.65 -11.97
C VAL A 40 5.42 3.31 -11.81
N LYS A 41 5.97 2.54 -12.75
CA LYS A 41 7.41 2.37 -12.88
C LYS A 41 7.92 3.40 -13.85
N ILE A 42 8.99 4.08 -13.47
CA ILE A 42 9.70 5.00 -14.35
C ILE A 42 11.18 4.64 -14.47
N ASP A 43 11.79 5.06 -15.57
CA ASP A 43 13.24 5.10 -15.73
C ASP A 43 13.83 6.42 -15.19
N GLU A 44 15.14 6.59 -15.36
CA GLU A 44 15.90 7.76 -14.94
C GLU A 44 15.55 9.06 -15.66
N ASP A 45 14.92 8.97 -16.84
CA ASP A 45 14.44 10.10 -17.64
C ASP A 45 12.94 10.41 -17.36
N ALA A 46 12.35 9.75 -16.36
CA ALA A 46 10.94 9.82 -16.00
C ALA A 46 9.97 9.32 -17.09
N ASN A 47 10.43 8.47 -18.01
CA ASN A 47 9.53 7.76 -18.92
C ASN A 47 8.77 6.67 -18.16
N VAL A 48 7.46 6.59 -18.38
CA VAL A 48 6.63 5.51 -17.80
C VAL A 48 6.94 4.20 -18.51
N LEU A 49 7.45 3.23 -17.75
CA LEU A 49 7.76 1.89 -18.22
C LEU A 49 6.56 0.94 -18.07
N ASP A 50 5.80 1.10 -16.98
CA ASP A 50 4.66 0.25 -16.67
C ASP A 50 3.75 0.91 -15.63
N THR A 51 2.50 0.46 -15.54
CA THR A 51 1.50 0.97 -14.57
C THR A 51 0.84 -0.17 -13.84
N PHE A 52 0.46 0.06 -12.59
CA PHE A 52 -0.25 -0.90 -11.75
C PHE A 52 -1.38 -0.20 -11.02
N SER A 53 -2.57 -0.81 -11.03
CA SER A 53 -3.71 -0.35 -10.24
C SER A 53 -4.48 -1.57 -9.75
N ILE A 54 -4.85 -1.59 -8.48
CA ILE A 54 -5.67 -2.65 -7.90
C ILE A 54 -6.51 -2.12 -6.73
N HIS A 55 -7.77 -2.55 -6.68
CA HIS A 55 -8.62 -2.41 -5.50
C HIS A 55 -8.52 -3.68 -4.65
N LEU A 56 -8.35 -3.51 -3.35
CA LEU A 56 -8.15 -4.60 -2.39
C LEU A 56 -9.35 -4.73 -1.47
N ARG A 57 -9.73 -5.98 -1.21
CA ARG A 57 -10.73 -6.32 -0.22
C ARG A 57 -10.05 -6.58 1.14
N PRO A 58 -10.34 -5.75 2.15
CA PRO A 58 -9.80 -5.89 3.49
C PRO A 58 -10.33 -7.14 4.19
N ARG A 59 -9.57 -7.64 5.17
CA ARG A 59 -9.98 -8.77 6.03
C ARG A 59 -10.15 -8.37 7.49
N ILE A 60 -9.63 -7.21 7.92
CA ILE A 60 -9.74 -6.65 9.27
C ILE A 60 -10.83 -5.55 9.30
N PHE A 61 -10.67 -4.48 8.51
CA PHE A 61 -11.59 -3.34 8.45
C PHE A 61 -12.57 -3.47 7.28
N ARG A 62 -13.53 -4.40 7.42
CA ARG A 62 -14.45 -4.78 6.33
C ARG A 62 -15.58 -3.79 6.05
N THR A 63 -15.87 -2.91 7.01
CA THR A 63 -16.89 -1.86 6.84
C THR A 63 -16.19 -0.58 6.43
N LEU A 64 -16.54 -0.07 5.25
CA LEU A 64 -15.99 1.16 4.71
C LEU A 64 -16.41 2.35 5.59
N GLN A 65 -15.43 3.12 6.06
CA GLN A 65 -15.71 4.31 6.86
C GLN A 65 -16.29 5.42 5.98
N HIS A 66 -17.26 6.16 6.51
CA HIS A 66 -17.95 7.20 5.74
C HIS A 66 -16.99 8.29 5.22
N HIS A 67 -15.99 8.70 6.02
CA HIS A 67 -15.01 9.69 5.59
C HIS A 67 -14.08 9.14 4.50
N ILE A 68 -13.68 7.87 4.58
CA ILE A 68 -12.89 7.21 3.53
C ILE A 68 -13.70 7.07 2.24
N ALA A 69 -14.96 6.64 2.33
CA ALA A 69 -15.87 6.59 1.18
C ALA A 69 -16.01 7.96 0.49
N LYS A 70 -16.05 9.05 1.26
CA LYS A 70 -16.16 10.40 0.72
C LYS A 70 -14.89 10.85 -0.02
N VAL A 71 -13.71 10.49 0.48
CA VAL A 71 -12.42 10.91 -0.11
C VAL A 71 -12.07 10.04 -1.32
N THR A 72 -12.21 8.71 -1.19
CA THR A 72 -11.87 7.74 -2.24
C THR A 72 -12.97 7.60 -3.32
N GLY A 73 -14.20 8.00 -3.02
CA GLY A 73 -15.35 7.76 -3.89
C GLY A 73 -15.85 6.31 -3.89
N LEU A 74 -15.26 5.42 -3.09
CA LEU A 74 -15.63 4.00 -3.04
C LEU A 74 -16.97 3.79 -2.35
N THR A 75 -17.74 2.83 -2.87
CA THR A 75 -18.88 2.26 -2.15
C THR A 75 -18.46 1.01 -1.37
N GLN A 76 -19.27 0.58 -0.40
CA GLN A 76 -19.07 -0.71 0.27
C GLN A 76 -19.03 -1.88 -0.75
N ALA A 77 -19.83 -1.79 -1.83
CA ALA A 77 -19.85 -2.80 -2.86
C ALA A 77 -18.55 -2.83 -3.69
N ASP A 78 -17.89 -1.69 -3.88
CA ASP A 78 -16.56 -1.65 -4.51
C ASP A 78 -15.52 -2.31 -3.60
N LEU A 79 -15.55 -1.99 -2.31
CA LEU A 79 -14.67 -2.59 -1.30
C LEU A 79 -14.80 -4.12 -1.27
N ASP A 80 -16.04 -4.63 -1.29
CA ASP A 80 -16.33 -6.07 -1.25
C ASP A 80 -15.96 -6.81 -2.54
N ARG A 81 -15.86 -6.10 -3.67
CA ARG A 81 -15.43 -6.62 -4.97
C ARG A 81 -13.91 -6.64 -5.15
N GLY A 82 -13.16 -5.96 -4.30
CA GLY A 82 -11.70 -5.91 -4.37
C GLY A 82 -11.03 -7.29 -4.34
N GLU A 83 -9.82 -7.37 -4.87
CA GLU A 83 -8.97 -8.56 -4.77
C GLU A 83 -8.65 -8.83 -3.29
N PRO A 84 -8.74 -10.07 -2.78
CA PRO A 84 -8.32 -10.37 -1.42
C PRO A 84 -6.92 -9.81 -1.12
N ILE A 85 -6.80 -8.98 -0.07
CA ILE A 85 -5.60 -8.18 0.19
C ILE A 85 -4.28 -8.96 0.11
N VAL A 86 -4.23 -10.20 0.62
CA VAL A 86 -3.04 -11.05 0.57
C VAL A 86 -2.60 -11.34 -0.89
N GLN A 87 -3.55 -11.57 -1.79
CA GLN A 87 -3.28 -11.82 -3.20
C GLN A 87 -2.86 -10.54 -3.91
N GLY A 88 -3.54 -9.43 -3.64
CA GLY A 88 -3.22 -8.14 -4.23
C GLY A 88 -1.85 -7.60 -3.83
N LEU A 89 -1.49 -7.68 -2.54
CA LEU A 89 -0.14 -7.31 -2.08
C LEU A 89 0.94 -8.20 -2.70
N ARG A 90 0.70 -9.51 -2.82
CA ARG A 90 1.64 -10.42 -3.50
C ARG A 90 1.85 -10.01 -4.95
N ARG A 91 0.78 -9.68 -5.67
CA ARG A 91 0.84 -9.20 -7.07
C ARG A 91 1.60 -7.88 -7.17
N PHE A 92 1.33 -6.94 -6.26
CA PHE A 92 2.03 -5.65 -6.23
C PHE A 92 3.53 -5.83 -6.00
N MET A 93 3.93 -6.56 -4.96
CA MET A 93 5.35 -6.78 -4.65
C MET A 93 6.08 -7.57 -5.75
N GLN A 94 5.41 -8.54 -6.38
CA GLN A 94 5.94 -9.25 -7.54
C GLN A 94 6.10 -8.30 -8.73
N TRP A 95 5.12 -7.44 -8.97
CA TRP A 95 5.16 -6.45 -10.04
C TRP A 95 6.33 -5.47 -9.81
N CYS A 96 6.56 -4.98 -8.60
CA CYS A 96 7.71 -4.11 -8.30
C CYS A 96 9.05 -4.78 -8.67
N GLY A 97 9.17 -6.10 -8.50
CA GLY A 97 10.42 -6.84 -8.71
C GLY A 97 11.39 -6.70 -7.54
N PRO A 98 12.52 -7.42 -7.51
CA PRO A 98 13.43 -7.52 -6.36
C PRO A 98 14.27 -6.26 -6.08
N ASP A 99 14.58 -5.47 -7.11
CA ASP A 99 15.51 -4.33 -7.05
C ASP A 99 14.80 -2.97 -7.10
N ALA A 100 13.48 -2.93 -6.91
CA ALA A 100 12.72 -1.68 -6.92
C ALA A 100 13.11 -0.75 -5.75
N GLU A 101 13.43 0.49 -6.11
CA GLU A 101 13.40 1.64 -5.22
C GLU A 101 12.00 2.25 -5.28
N PHE A 102 11.52 2.86 -4.18
CA PHE A 102 10.15 3.38 -4.09
C PHE A 102 10.15 4.90 -3.93
N ALA A 103 9.11 5.57 -4.39
CA ALA A 103 8.88 6.98 -4.12
C ALA A 103 7.41 7.22 -3.81
N GLU A 104 7.17 8.01 -2.78
CA GLU A 104 5.85 8.38 -2.26
C GLU A 104 5.77 9.91 -2.17
N TRP A 105 4.56 10.47 -2.15
CA TRP A 105 4.36 11.88 -1.87
C TRP A 105 4.12 12.09 -0.38
N GLY A 106 5.18 12.39 0.37
CA GLY A 106 5.19 12.39 1.83
C GLY A 106 5.93 11.17 2.39
N MET A 107 5.53 10.69 3.58
CA MET A 107 6.21 9.59 4.28
C MET A 107 5.24 8.58 4.94
N ASP A 108 3.98 8.54 4.51
CA ASP A 108 2.94 7.74 5.18
C ASP A 108 2.69 6.37 4.51
N ASP A 109 2.88 6.23 3.21
CA ASP A 109 2.54 5.02 2.45
C ASP A 109 3.45 3.85 2.79
N VAL A 110 4.78 4.07 2.86
CA VAL A 110 5.72 2.99 3.19
C VAL A 110 5.46 2.39 4.58
N PRO A 111 5.26 3.17 5.66
CA PRO A 111 4.83 2.63 6.94
C PRO A 111 3.52 1.82 6.87
N VAL A 112 2.52 2.28 6.11
CA VAL A 112 1.25 1.55 5.91
C VAL A 112 1.49 0.24 5.17
N LEU A 113 2.27 0.25 4.08
CA LEU A 113 2.64 -0.93 3.31
C LEU A 113 3.32 -1.98 4.17
N LYS A 114 4.33 -1.60 4.97
CA LYS A 114 5.08 -2.54 5.83
C LYS A 114 4.19 -3.22 6.87
N GLN A 115 3.30 -2.46 7.52
CA GLN A 115 2.34 -3.06 8.47
C GLN A 115 1.38 -4.04 7.79
N ASN A 116 0.91 -3.72 6.58
CA ASN A 116 0.02 -4.59 5.81
C ASN A 116 0.73 -5.87 5.33
N LEU A 117 1.97 -5.76 4.85
CA LEU A 117 2.80 -6.90 4.47
C LEU A 117 3.02 -7.84 5.67
N PHE A 118 3.45 -7.29 6.80
CA PHE A 118 3.65 -8.05 8.04
C PHE A 118 2.38 -8.78 8.48
N LEU A 119 1.25 -8.06 8.58
CA LEU A 119 -0.01 -8.69 8.99
C LEU A 119 -0.41 -9.79 7.99
N CYS A 120 -0.15 -9.62 6.70
CA CYS A 120 -0.42 -10.62 5.67
C CYS A 120 0.61 -11.77 5.61
N ASN A 121 1.60 -11.81 6.49
CA ASN A 121 2.73 -12.75 6.47
C ASN A 121 3.48 -12.72 5.12
N LEU A 122 3.72 -11.52 4.58
CA LEU A 122 4.52 -11.24 3.40
C LEU A 122 5.81 -10.52 3.82
N ASP A 123 6.84 -10.59 2.98
CA ASP A 123 8.13 -9.95 3.23
C ASP A 123 8.01 -8.42 3.34
N GLU A 124 8.04 -7.92 4.57
CA GLU A 124 7.99 -6.53 4.98
C GLU A 124 9.37 -5.86 5.09
N SER A 125 10.46 -6.60 4.81
CA SER A 125 11.80 -6.01 4.73
C SER A 125 11.94 -5.02 3.56
N ARG A 126 10.99 -5.07 2.61
CA ARG A 126 10.89 -4.21 1.45
C ARG A 126 9.70 -3.24 1.59
N PRO A 127 9.81 -1.98 1.11
CA PRO A 127 10.97 -1.40 0.44
C PRO A 127 12.17 -1.17 1.38
N THR A 128 13.38 -1.34 0.83
CA THR A 128 14.68 -1.10 1.51
C THR A 128 15.15 0.34 1.35
N GLN A 129 14.77 0.99 0.25
CA GLN A 129 15.07 2.37 -0.06
C GLN A 129 13.83 3.03 -0.65
N TRP A 130 13.49 4.20 -0.13
CA TRP A 130 12.38 5.01 -0.64
C TRP A 130 12.65 6.50 -0.47
N TYR A 131 11.97 7.31 -1.26
CA TYR A 131 12.13 8.77 -1.32
C TYR A 131 10.81 9.49 -1.05
N ASP A 132 10.90 10.57 -0.28
CA ASP A 132 9.80 11.53 -0.11
C ASP A 132 9.91 12.61 -1.18
N LEU A 133 9.00 12.57 -2.15
CA LEU A 133 8.97 13.55 -3.26
C LEU A 133 8.54 14.95 -2.82
N GLN A 134 8.00 15.13 -1.61
CA GLN A 134 7.59 16.44 -1.10
C GLN A 134 8.80 17.27 -0.62
N GLN A 135 9.92 16.62 -0.29
CA GLN A 135 11.12 17.26 0.25
C GLN A 135 12.24 17.49 -0.79
N ILE A 136 12.00 17.11 -2.04
CA ILE A 136 12.95 17.21 -3.16
C ILE A 136 12.53 18.35 -4.09
#